data_AF-A0A7W2IC50-F1
#
_entry.id   AF-A0A7W2IC50-F1
#
_cell.length_a   1.000
_cell.length_b   1.000
_cell.length_c   1.000
_cell.angle_alpha   90.00
_cell.angle_beta   90.00
_cell.angle_gamma   90.00
#
_symmetry.space_group_name_H-M   'P 1'
#
loop_
_entity.id
_entity.type
_entity.pdbx_description
1 polymer ?
#
loop_
_entity_poly.entity_id
_entity_poly.type
_entity_poly.pdbx_seq_one_letter_code
_entity_poly.pdbx_strand_id
1 'polypeptide(L)' 'MKHRSSWYGPGGAVYQSEFTRFIDGYLHDHPGVQRDQQLGWRIWWERPVKLDELEKAQHDSVPLPPYYYST' A
#
# COMPACT_ATOMS: atom_id res chain seq x y z
N MET A 1 -5.18 -19.58 5.82
CA MET A 1 -6.00 -18.36 5.77
C MET A 1 -7.41 -18.76 5.36
N LYS A 2 -8.43 -18.42 6.15
CA LYS A 2 -9.83 -18.80 5.86
C LYS A 2 -10.37 -17.85 4.78
N HIS A 3 -10.56 -18.35 3.56
CA HIS A 3 -11.32 -17.62 2.55
C HIS A 3 -12.75 -17.45 3.07
N ARG A 4 -13.16 -16.20 3.33
CA ARG A 4 -14.55 -15.89 3.67
C ARG A 4 -15.35 -16.08 2.38
N SER A 5 -16.01 -17.22 2.25
CA SER A 5 -16.91 -17.49 1.14
C SER A 5 -18.09 -16.52 1.22
N SER A 6 -18.08 -15.50 0.36
CA SER A 6 -19.22 -14.61 0.18
C SER A 6 -20.25 -15.34 -0.70
N TRP A 7 -21.41 -15.65 -0.12
CA TRP A 7 -22.50 -16.33 -0.80
C TRP A 7 -23.24 -15.32 -1.69
N TYR A 8 -23.20 -15.52 -2.99
CA TYR A 8 -24.09 -14.84 -3.95
C TYR A 8 -24.93 -15.92 -4.66
N GLY A 9 -26.19 -15.59 -4.95
CA GLY A 9 -27.27 -16.50 -5.35
C GLY A 9 -27.04 -17.34 -6.62
N PRO A 10 -28.09 -18.00 -7.16
CA PRO A 10 -27.95 -19.02 -8.18
C PRO A 10 -27.52 -18.38 -9.51
N GLY A 11 -26.20 -18.46 -9.79
CA GLY A 11 -25.50 -17.81 -10.90
C GLY A 11 -24.13 -17.20 -10.51
N GLY A 12 -23.53 -17.67 -9.41
CA GLY A 12 -22.47 -17.01 -8.65
C GLY A 12 -21.10 -16.86 -9.32
N ALA A 13 -20.97 -15.89 -10.22
CA ALA A 13 -19.72 -15.17 -10.40
C ALA A 13 -19.92 -13.75 -9.82
N VAL A 14 -19.31 -13.48 -8.66
CA VAL A 14 -19.19 -12.10 -8.15
C VAL A 14 -18.37 -11.33 -9.16
N TYR A 15 -18.87 -10.18 -9.63
CA TYR A 15 -18.11 -9.33 -10.55
C TYR A 15 -16.70 -9.09 -9.99
N GLN A 16 -15.69 -9.54 -10.73
CA GLN A 16 -14.29 -9.27 -10.45
C GLN A 16 -13.80 -8.24 -11.46
N SER A 17 -13.25 -7.13 -10.97
CA SER A 17 -12.68 -6.12 -11.87
C SER A 17 -11.52 -6.70 -12.67
N GLU A 18 -11.31 -6.22 -13.89
CA GLU A 18 -10.17 -6.62 -14.72
C GLU A 18 -8.83 -6.35 -14.00
N PHE A 19 -8.76 -5.28 -13.18
CA PHE A 19 -7.60 -4.99 -12.35
C PHE A 19 -7.34 -6.07 -11.30
N THR A 20 -8.39 -6.54 -10.62
CA THR A 20 -8.28 -7.62 -9.64
C THR A 20 -7.79 -8.90 -10.32
N ARG A 21 -8.38 -9.26 -11.47
CA ARG A 21 -7.96 -10.44 -12.23
C ARG A 21 -6.49 -10.35 -12.65
N PHE A 22 -6.06 -9.18 -13.12
CA PHE A 22 -4.67 -8.92 -13.51
C PHE A 22 -3.72 -9.07 -12.31
N ILE A 23 -4.01 -8.41 -11.19
CA ILE A 23 -3.15 -8.47 -10.00
C ILE A 23 -3.06 -9.90 -9.46
N ASP A 24 -4.18 -10.62 -9.40
CA ASP A 24 -4.22 -11.99 -8.92
C ASP A 24 -3.36 -12.92 -9.80
N GLY A 25 -3.46 -12.79 -11.12
CA GLY A 25 -2.63 -13.53 -12.07
C GLY A 25 -1.14 -13.19 -11.93
N TYR A 26 -0.81 -11.90 -11.84
CA TYR A 26 0.56 -11.45 -11.65
C TYR A 26 1.19 -12.01 -10.37
N LEU A 27 0.46 -11.97 -9.24
CA LEU A 27 0.92 -12.48 -7.96
C LEU A 27 1.04 -14.02 -7.94
N HIS A 28 0.19 -14.72 -8.67
CA HIS A 28 0.31 -16.17 -8.87
C HIS A 28 1.61 -16.52 -9.59
N ASP A 29 1.91 -15.82 -10.68
CA ASP A 29 3.08 -16.11 -11.51
C ASP A 29 4.40 -15.62 -10.87
N HIS A 30 4.33 -14.68 -9.92
CA HIS A 30 5.48 -14.06 -9.27
C HIS A 30 5.41 -14.15 -7.74
N PRO A 31 5.55 -15.35 -7.14
CA PRO A 31 5.41 -15.52 -5.69
C PRO A 31 6.46 -14.73 -4.88
N GLY A 32 7.61 -14.38 -5.47
CA GLY A 32 8.64 -13.55 -4.85
C GLY A 32 8.17 -12.11 -4.55
N VAL A 33 7.19 -11.59 -5.31
CA VAL A 33 6.68 -10.23 -5.17
C VAL A 33 6.09 -10.00 -3.78
N GLN A 34 5.44 -10.99 -3.17
CA GLN A 34 4.92 -10.84 -1.79
C GLN A 34 6.04 -10.60 -0.79
N ARG A 35 7.17 -11.29 -0.95
CA ARG A 35 8.34 -11.10 -0.09
C ARG A 35 8.94 -9.72 -0.31
N ASP A 36 9.05 -9.29 -1.57
CA ASP A 36 9.61 -7.98 -1.91
C ASP A 36 8.72 -6.83 -1.43
N GLN A 37 7.39 -6.99 -1.49
CA GLN A 37 6.44 -6.04 -0.90
C GLN A 37 6.63 -5.91 0.61
N GLN A 38 6.75 -7.04 1.31
CA GLN A 38 7.01 -7.03 2.76
C GLN A 38 8.35 -6.36 3.07
N LEU A 39 9.42 -6.69 2.33
CA LEU A 39 10.73 -6.05 2.51
C LEU A 39 10.66 -4.54 2.23
N GLY A 40 9.98 -4.13 1.17
CA GLY A 40 9.77 -2.73 0.81
C GLY A 40 9.04 -1.94 1.90
N TRP A 41 8.02 -2.54 2.53
CA TRP A 41 7.34 -1.90 3.66
C TRP A 41 8.29 -1.60 4.81
N ARG A 42 9.19 -2.52 5.13
CA ARG A 42 10.12 -2.36 6.25
C ARG A 42 11.12 -1.23 6.06
N ILE A 43 11.45 -0.88 4.81
CA ILE A 43 12.41 0.19 4.50
C ILE A 43 11.92 1.56 4.98
N TRP A 44 10.61 1.81 4.88
CA TRP A 44 10.04 3.13 5.20
C TRP A 44 9.09 3.11 6.39
N TRP A 45 8.28 2.06 6.53
CA TRP A 45 7.25 2.01 7.57
C TRP A 45 7.75 1.47 8.91
N GLU A 46 8.71 0.53 8.90
CA GLU A 46 9.33 0.02 10.13
C GLU A 46 10.65 0.72 10.48
N ARG A 47 11.08 1.70 9.67
CA ARG A 47 12.36 2.37 9.90
C ARG A 47 12.28 3.16 11.21
N PRO A 48 13.17 2.88 12.19
CA PRO A 48 13.19 3.66 13.41
C PRO A 48 13.57 5.11 13.09
N VAL A 49 12.74 6.03 13.57
CA VAL A 49 13.02 7.47 13.47
C VAL A 49 14.01 7.85 14.57
N LYS A 50 15.12 8.48 14.19
CA LYS A 50 16.02 9.12 15.15
C LYS A 50 15.46 10.49 15.50
N LEU A 51 14.95 10.63 16.72
CA LEU A 51 14.26 11.84 17.16
C LEU A 51 15.16 13.09 17.08
N ASP A 52 16.43 12.98 17.43
CA ASP A 52 17.39 14.09 17.33
C ASP A 52 17.62 14.58 15.90
N GLU A 53 17.59 13.66 14.92
CA GLU A 53 17.69 14.02 13.49
C GLU A 53 16.40 14.68 12.99
N LEU A 54 15.25 14.23 13.49
CA LEU A 54 13.94 14.80 13.18
C LEU A 54 13.82 16.24 13.73
N GLU A 55 14.25 16.47 14.97
CA GLU A 55 14.23 17.78 15.61
C GLU A 55 15.12 18.78 14.86
N LYS A 56 16.34 18.38 14.48
CA LYS A 56 17.22 19.21 13.63
C LYS A 56 16.58 19.55 12.29
N ALA A 57 15.99 18.55 11.62
CA ALA A 57 15.30 18.77 10.36
C ALA A 57 14.09 19.73 10.49
N GLN A 58 13.41 19.73 11.64
CA GLN A 58 12.34 20.70 11.92
C GLN A 58 12.88 22.11 12.14
N HIS A 59 13.99 22.25 12.88
CA HIS A 59 14.66 23.53 13.10
C HIS A 59 15.20 24.15 11.80
N ASP A 60 15.69 23.32 10.88
CA ASP A 60 16.23 23.75 9.58
C ASP A 60 15.15 23.90 8.50
N SER A 61 13.88 23.64 8.82
CA SER A 61 12.77 23.67 7.85
C SER A 61 12.38 25.10 7.46
N VAL A 62 12.12 25.30 6.17
CA VAL A 62 11.62 26.57 5.62
C VAL A 62 10.11 26.48 5.42
N PRO A 63 9.32 27.54 5.74
CA PRO A 63 7.88 27.54 5.50
C PRO A 63 7.54 27.24 4.03
N LEU A 64 6.72 26.22 3.80
CA LEU A 64 6.17 25.92 2.48
C LEU A 64 5.05 26.92 2.15
N PRO A 65 5.02 27.51 0.93
CA PRO A 65 3.91 28.34 0.51
C PRO A 65 2.62 27.51 0.49
N PRO A 66 1.46 28.10 0.83
CA PRO A 66 0.20 27.37 0.83
C PRO A 66 -0.13 26.87 -0.59
N TYR A 67 -0.53 25.60 -0.68
CA TYR A 67 -1.08 25.06 -1.93
C TYR A 67 -2.41 25.76 -2.23
N TYR A 68 -2.52 26.31 -3.44
CA TYR A 68 -3.76 26.92 -3.89
C TYR A 68 -4.74 25.82 -4.29
N TYR A 69 -5.79 25.62 -3.49
CA TYR A 69 -6.94 24.81 -3.87
C TYR A 69 -8.06 25.76 -4.33
N SER A 70 -8.45 25.68 -5.60
CA SER A 70 -9.67 26.33 -6.08
C SER A 70 -10.87 25.49 -5.65
N THR A 71 -11.74 26.04 -4.82
CA THR A 71 -13.08 25.50 -4.53
C THR A 71 -14.09 25.90 -5.60
#